data_AF-K9KBQ7-F1
#
_entry.id   AF-K9KBQ7-F1
#
_cell.length_a   1.000
_cell.length_b   1.000
_cell.length_c   1.000
_cell.angle_alpha   90.00
_cell.angle_beta   90.00
_cell.angle_gamma   90.00
#
_symmetry.space_group_name_H-M   'P 1'
#
loop_
_entity.id
_entity.type
_entity.pdbx_description
1 polymer ?
#
loop_
_entity_poly.entity_id
_entity_poly.type
_entity_poly.pdbx_seq_one_letter_code
_entity_poly.pdbx_strand_id
1 'polypeptide(L)'
;TEGIVNEFYEQGDEEANLGLPISPFMDRSSPQLAKLQESFITHIVGPLCNSYDAAGLLPGQWIEAEEDDDAESCYEEEDGEELDTDEEEIEDNLNPKPQRRKGRRRIFCQLMHHLAENHKIWKEIIEEEEKCKSDGNKLQVENSSLPQADEIQVIEEADEEEERQFE
;
A
#
# COMPACT_ATOMS: atom_id res chain seq x y z
N THR A 1 -17.24 8.02 1.27
CA THR A 1 -16.10 8.66 0.56
C THR A 1 -16.52 9.96 -0.09
N GLU A 2 -17.49 9.97 -1.00
CA GLU A 2 -17.95 11.18 -1.72
C GLU A 2 -18.16 12.42 -0.84
N GLY A 3 -18.91 12.32 0.26
CA GLY A 3 -19.18 13.47 1.13
C GLY A 3 -17.92 14.15 1.71
N ILE A 4 -16.95 13.36 2.16
CA ILE A 4 -15.69 13.89 2.74
C ILE A 4 -14.86 14.60 1.66
N VAL A 5 -14.84 14.01 0.46
CA VAL A 5 -14.08 14.56 -0.67
C VAL A 5 -14.66 15.88 -1.14
N ASN A 6 -15.99 16.00 -1.17
CA ASN A 6 -16.65 17.25 -1.50
C ASN A 6 -16.33 18.34 -0.45
N GLU A 7 -16.34 18.00 0.84
CA GLU A 7 -15.96 18.94 1.91
C GLU A 7 -14.49 19.38 1.79
N PHE A 8 -13.58 18.46 1.46
CA PHE A 8 -12.17 18.78 1.20
C PHE A 8 -12.02 19.75 0.02
N TYR A 9 -12.79 19.55 -1.04
CA TYR A 9 -12.74 20.45 -2.19
C TYR A 9 -13.37 21.81 -1.92
N GLU A 10 -14.39 21.90 -1.07
CA GLU A 10 -14.91 23.19 -0.61
C GLU A 10 -13.85 23.95 0.20
N GLN A 11 -13.14 23.27 1.11
CA GLN A 11 -12.03 23.87 1.84
C GLN A 11 -10.89 24.31 0.89
N GLY A 12 -10.51 23.49 -0.08
CA GLY A 12 -9.44 23.82 -1.03
C GLY A 12 -9.77 25.04 -1.89
N ASP A 13 -11.05 25.20 -2.27
CA ASP A 13 -11.52 26.40 -2.97
C ASP A 13 -11.39 27.65 -2.09
N GLU A 14 -11.71 27.56 -0.80
CA GLU A 14 -11.53 28.66 0.16
C GLU A 14 -10.04 29.02 0.34
N GLU A 15 -9.16 28.03 0.46
CA GLU A 15 -7.70 28.24 0.55
C GLU A 15 -7.17 28.97 -0.68
N ALA A 16 -7.59 28.55 -1.88
CA ALA A 16 -7.25 29.20 -3.13
C ALA A 16 -7.77 30.65 -3.20
N ASN A 17 -9.02 30.88 -2.78
CA ASN A 17 -9.62 32.22 -2.73
C ASN A 17 -8.89 33.16 -1.76
N LEU A 18 -8.32 32.62 -0.68
CA LEU A 18 -7.49 33.35 0.28
C LEU A 18 -6.04 33.51 -0.18
N GLY A 19 -5.65 32.94 -1.32
CA GLY A 19 -4.27 32.95 -1.81
C GLY A 19 -3.31 32.08 -1.00
N LEU A 20 -3.85 31.11 -0.24
CA LEU A 20 -3.08 30.12 0.50
C LEU A 20 -2.73 28.93 -0.39
N PRO A 21 -1.62 28.21 -0.11
CA PRO A 21 -1.37 26.92 -0.73
C PRO A 21 -2.51 25.95 -0.40
N ILE A 22 -3.10 25.33 -1.43
CA ILE A 22 -4.16 24.34 -1.26
C ILE A 22 -3.60 23.12 -0.52
N SER A 23 -4.32 22.68 0.50
CA SER A 23 -4.00 21.52 1.32
C SER A 23 -3.95 20.24 0.49
N PRO A 24 -3.08 19.27 0.85
CA PRO A 24 -3.01 18.00 0.14
C PRO A 24 -4.38 17.32 0.02
N PHE A 25 -4.67 16.79 -1.17
CA PHE A 25 -5.94 16.11 -1.51
C PHE A 25 -7.19 17.01 -1.55
N MET A 26 -7.05 18.33 -1.39
CA MET A 26 -8.15 19.29 -1.40
C MET A 26 -8.29 20.05 -2.74
N ASP A 27 -7.41 19.78 -3.70
CA ASP A 27 -7.48 20.38 -5.03
C ASP A 27 -8.36 19.54 -5.97
N ARG A 28 -9.56 20.05 -6.29
CA ARG A 28 -10.49 19.40 -7.23
C ARG A 28 -10.00 19.41 -8.68
N SER A 29 -9.04 20.28 -9.03
CA SER A 29 -8.42 20.31 -10.37
C SER A 29 -7.36 19.22 -10.55
N SER A 30 -6.80 18.72 -9.45
CA SER A 30 -5.83 17.62 -9.42
C SER A 30 -6.24 16.55 -8.38
N PRO A 31 -7.38 15.87 -8.60
CA PRO A 31 -7.93 14.93 -7.63
C PRO A 31 -7.00 13.72 -7.46
N GLN A 32 -6.75 13.32 -6.21
CA GLN A 32 -5.92 12.16 -5.85
C GLN A 32 -6.70 11.23 -4.91
N LEU A 33 -7.96 10.97 -5.24
CA LEU A 33 -8.89 10.26 -4.37
C LEU A 33 -8.40 8.85 -4.01
N ALA A 34 -7.95 8.08 -5.01
CA ALA A 34 -7.54 6.71 -4.78
C ALA A 34 -6.34 6.64 -3.82
N LYS A 35 -5.35 7.52 -4.02
CA LYS A 35 -4.19 7.69 -3.14
C LYS A 35 -4.58 8.14 -1.72
N LEU A 36 -5.56 9.04 -1.60
CA LEU A 36 -6.08 9.45 -0.30
C LEU A 36 -6.69 8.27 0.45
N GLN A 37 -7.56 7.48 -0.20
CA GLN A 37 -8.25 6.37 0.45
C GLN A 37 -7.32 5.20 0.77
N GLU A 38 -6.40 4.85 -0.13
CA GLU A 38 -5.37 3.84 0.12
C GLU A 38 -4.51 4.22 1.33
N SER A 39 -3.99 5.46 1.35
CA SER A 39 -3.18 5.96 2.47
C SER A 39 -3.96 5.98 3.79
N PHE A 40 -5.22 6.43 3.78
CA PHE A 40 -6.06 6.46 4.96
C PHE A 40 -6.33 5.06 5.53
N ILE A 41 -6.60 4.08 4.66
CA ILE A 41 -6.77 2.69 5.07
C ILE A 41 -5.45 2.13 5.61
N THR A 42 -4.33 2.33 4.92
CA THR A 42 -3.03 1.77 5.30
C THR A 42 -2.50 2.35 6.62
N HIS A 43 -2.65 3.66 6.85
CA HIS A 43 -1.98 4.32 7.97
C HIS A 43 -2.87 4.63 9.18
N ILE A 44 -4.20 4.60 9.01
CA ILE A 44 -5.12 4.96 10.08
C ILE A 44 -6.09 3.81 10.36
N VAL A 45 -6.95 3.45 9.41
CA VAL A 45 -8.02 2.48 9.66
C VAL A 45 -7.47 1.07 9.87
N GLY A 46 -6.52 0.63 9.05
CA GLY A 46 -5.90 -0.69 9.11
C GLY A 46 -5.25 -0.97 10.47
N PRO A 47 -4.27 -0.16 10.92
CA PRO A 47 -3.64 -0.35 12.23
C PRO A 47 -4.63 -0.31 13.40
N LEU A 48 -5.65 0.57 13.34
CA LEU A 48 -6.70 0.65 14.35
C LEU A 48 -7.51 -0.66 14.41
N CYS A 49 -7.99 -1.13 13.27
CA CYS A 49 -8.77 -2.34 13.15
C CYS A 49 -7.98 -3.59 13.56
N ASN A 50 -6.72 -3.71 13.14
CA ASN A 50 -5.83 -4.82 13.51
C ASN A 50 -5.60 -4.87 15.03
N SER A 51 -5.43 -3.71 15.67
CA SER A 51 -5.26 -3.64 17.13
C SER A 51 -6.54 -4.09 17.85
N TYR A 52 -7.71 -3.72 17.33
CA TYR A 52 -9.01 -4.14 17.86
C TYR A 52 -9.28 -5.63 17.66
N ASP A 53 -8.88 -6.19 16.51
CA ASP A 53 -8.98 -7.61 16.20
C ASP A 53 -8.06 -8.45 17.09
N ALA A 54 -6.82 -8.01 17.26
CA ALA A 54 -5.85 -8.65 18.16
C ALA A 54 -6.32 -8.65 19.63
N ALA A 55 -7.08 -7.63 20.03
CA ALA A 55 -7.72 -7.56 21.34
C ALA A 55 -8.97 -8.46 21.47
N GLY A 56 -9.44 -9.09 20.39
CA GLY A 56 -10.64 -9.93 20.37
C GLY A 56 -11.93 -9.15 20.61
N LEU A 57 -11.93 -7.84 20.31
CA LEU A 57 -13.07 -6.95 20.54
C LEU A 57 -13.99 -6.83 19.32
N LEU A 58 -13.55 -7.30 18.16
CA LEU A 58 -14.34 -7.25 16.94
C LEU A 58 -15.41 -8.36 16.92
N PRO A 59 -16.66 -8.02 16.56
CA PRO A 59 -17.71 -9.03 16.39
C PRO A 59 -17.40 -9.94 15.20
N GLY A 60 -17.61 -11.24 15.38
CA GLY A 60 -17.36 -12.24 14.34
C GLY A 60 -18.04 -13.58 14.62
N GLN A 61 -18.01 -14.46 13.62
CA GLN A 61 -18.59 -15.80 13.68
C GLN A 61 -17.49 -16.85 13.62
N TRP A 62 -17.64 -17.92 14.40
CA TRP A 62 -16.72 -19.05 14.34
C TRP A 62 -16.91 -19.81 13.04
N ILE A 63 -15.81 -20.04 12.32
CA ILE A 63 -15.76 -20.89 11.14
C ILE A 63 -14.86 -22.08 11.45
N GLU A 64 -15.28 -23.25 10.99
CA GLU A 64 -14.46 -24.45 11.04
C GLU A 64 -13.24 -24.23 10.13
N ALA A 65 -12.05 -24.32 10.70
CA ALA A 65 -10.85 -24.42 9.88
C ALA A 65 -10.91 -25.81 9.25
N GLU A 66 -11.16 -25.88 7.94
CA GLU A 66 -10.80 -27.09 7.20
C GLU A 66 -9.33 -27.38 7.52
N GLU A 67 -9.04 -28.65 7.80
CA GLU A 67 -7.75 -29.11 8.29
C GLU A 67 -6.68 -28.73 7.26
N ASP A 68 -5.99 -27.61 7.48
CA ASP A 68 -4.79 -27.25 6.72
C ASP A 68 -3.72 -28.31 7.03
N ASP A 69 -3.53 -29.23 6.09
CA ASP A 69 -2.57 -30.34 6.03
C ASP A 69 -1.08 -29.88 5.97
N ASP A 70 -0.75 -28.71 6.55
CA ASP A 70 0.58 -28.06 6.40
C ASP A 70 1.30 -27.90 7.75
N ALA A 71 1.20 -28.91 8.62
CA ALA A 71 1.84 -28.96 9.94
C ALA A 71 2.95 -30.01 10.06
N GLU A 72 3.57 -30.43 8.96
CA GLU A 72 4.67 -31.42 8.93
C GLU A 72 6.02 -30.77 8.58
N SER A 73 6.44 -29.76 9.35
CA SER A 73 7.84 -29.32 9.38
C SER A 73 8.23 -28.65 10.70
N CYS A 74 8.15 -29.40 11.80
CA CYS A 74 8.88 -29.04 13.02
C CYS A 74 9.20 -30.28 13.85
N TYR A 75 9.95 -31.19 13.25
CA TYR A 75 10.84 -32.09 13.97
C TYR A 75 12.23 -31.51 13.81
N GLU A 76 12.72 -30.81 14.83
CA GLU A 76 14.11 -30.95 15.23
C GLU A 76 14.18 -30.97 16.77
N GLU A 77 14.94 -31.94 17.23
CA GLU A 77 15.22 -32.36 18.60
C GLU A 77 16.02 -31.29 19.35
N GLU A 78 15.73 -31.07 20.63
CA GLU A 78 16.78 -30.72 21.57
C GLU A 78 16.55 -31.46 22.90
N ASP A 79 17.29 -32.56 22.99
CA ASP A 79 17.70 -33.31 24.18
C ASP A 79 18.50 -32.41 25.14
N GLY A 80 18.31 -32.53 26.47
CA GLY A 80 19.13 -31.75 27.40
C GLY A 80 18.63 -31.59 28.85
N GLU A 81 18.71 -32.70 29.59
CA GLU A 81 19.07 -32.78 31.02
C GLU A 81 18.00 -32.75 32.12
N GLU A 82 17.96 -33.94 32.75
CA GLU A 82 17.34 -34.31 34.00
C GLU A 82 17.89 -33.52 35.19
N LEU A 83 17.01 -33.11 36.11
CA LEU A 83 17.39 -33.03 37.51
C LEU A 83 16.40 -33.83 38.35
N ASP A 84 16.94 -34.93 38.83
CA ASP A 84 16.38 -35.95 39.70
C ASP A 84 15.87 -35.34 41.03
N THR A 85 14.63 -35.64 41.39
CA THR A 85 14.12 -35.48 42.77
C THR A 85 13.17 -36.64 43.03
N ASP A 86 13.78 -37.73 43.48
CA ASP A 86 13.15 -38.89 44.10
C ASP A 86 12.30 -38.46 45.31
N GLU A 87 11.02 -38.86 45.35
CA GLU A 87 10.45 -39.65 46.45
C GLU A 87 8.94 -39.94 46.28
N GLU A 88 8.68 -41.23 46.02
CA GLU A 88 7.56 -42.09 46.44
C GLU A 88 6.26 -42.23 45.60
N GLU A 89 6.03 -43.49 45.24
CA GLU A 89 4.97 -44.06 44.42
C GLU A 89 3.60 -44.11 45.11
N ILE A 90 2.54 -43.79 44.36
CA ILE A 90 1.24 -44.45 44.52
C ILE A 90 0.65 -44.70 43.13
N GLU A 91 0.49 -45.98 42.80
CA GLU A 91 -0.17 -46.47 41.60
C GLU A 91 -1.64 -46.06 41.48
N ASP A 92 -2.12 -46.13 40.24
CA ASP A 92 -3.51 -46.23 39.80
C ASP A 92 -4.25 -44.92 39.50
N ASN A 93 -4.13 -44.46 38.24
CA ASN A 93 -5.30 -44.40 37.36
C ASN A 93 -4.85 -44.15 35.91
N LEU A 94 -5.03 -45.17 35.09
CA LEU A 94 -4.99 -45.11 33.63
C LEU A 94 -5.99 -44.06 33.14
N ASN A 95 -5.51 -42.87 32.78
CA ASN A 95 -6.28 -41.98 31.92
C ASN A 95 -5.35 -41.33 30.89
N PRO A 96 -5.41 -41.71 29.61
CA PRO A 96 -4.66 -41.00 28.58
C PRO A 96 -5.22 -39.57 28.53
N LYS A 97 -4.38 -38.59 28.89
CA LYS A 97 -4.70 -37.16 28.77
C LYS A 97 -5.27 -36.94 27.36
N PRO A 98 -6.49 -36.42 27.19
CA PRO A 98 -6.99 -36.13 25.85
C PRO A 98 -6.04 -35.08 25.27
N GLN A 99 -5.26 -35.48 24.27
CA GLN A 99 -4.51 -34.56 23.43
C GLN A 99 -5.50 -33.50 22.97
N ARG A 100 -5.37 -32.28 23.51
CA ARG A 100 -6.16 -31.14 23.06
C ARG A 100 -5.71 -30.87 21.63
N ARG A 101 -6.35 -31.54 20.66
CA ARG A 101 -6.39 -31.09 19.28
C ARG A 101 -7.08 -29.73 19.30
N LYS A 102 -6.31 -28.68 19.57
CA LYS A 102 -6.73 -27.30 19.35
C LYS A 102 -6.76 -27.12 17.84
N GLY A 103 -7.77 -27.71 17.19
CA GLY A 103 -8.20 -27.26 15.87
C GLY A 103 -8.42 -25.76 16.01
N ARG A 104 -7.59 -24.99 15.32
CA ARG A 104 -7.49 -23.54 15.47
C ARG A 104 -8.76 -22.94 14.85
N ARG A 105 -9.87 -22.95 15.59
CA ARG A 105 -11.14 -22.36 15.15
C ARG A 105 -10.87 -20.91 14.75
N ARG A 106 -11.16 -20.55 13.50
CA ARG A 106 -10.95 -19.20 12.97
C ARG A 106 -12.21 -18.38 13.23
N ILE A 107 -12.05 -17.10 13.59
CA ILE A 107 -13.17 -16.15 13.68
C ILE A 107 -13.19 -15.39 12.35
N PHE A 108 -14.34 -15.37 11.70
CA PHE A 108 -14.59 -14.49 10.57
C PHE A 108 -15.18 -13.17 11.05
N CYS A 109 -14.48 -12.08 10.74
CA CYS A 109 -14.94 -10.72 11.02
C CYS A 109 -15.33 -10.02 9.71
N GLN A 110 -16.62 -9.72 9.54
CA GLN A 110 -17.16 -9.07 8.35
C GLN A 110 -16.51 -7.70 8.07
N LEU A 111 -16.24 -6.92 9.13
CA LEU A 111 -15.61 -5.61 9.00
C LEU A 111 -14.19 -5.73 8.42
N MET A 112 -13.42 -6.74 8.86
CA MET A 112 -12.05 -6.96 8.37
C MET A 112 -12.04 -7.38 6.92
N HIS A 113 -12.99 -8.24 6.53
CA HIS A 113 -13.20 -8.59 5.13
C HIS A 113 -13.51 -7.35 4.27
N HIS A 114 -14.46 -6.50 4.68
CA HIS A 114 -14.77 -5.28 3.96
C HIS A 114 -13.59 -4.31 3.87
N LEU A 115 -12.80 -4.21 4.93
CA LEU A 115 -11.62 -3.35 4.93
C LEU A 115 -10.59 -3.82 3.90
N ALA A 116 -10.35 -5.12 3.82
CA ALA A 116 -9.45 -5.71 2.83
C ALA A 116 -9.96 -5.50 1.39
N GLU A 117 -11.25 -5.74 1.12
CA GLU A 117 -11.83 -5.57 -0.20
C GLU A 117 -11.82 -4.09 -0.64
N ASN A 118 -12.20 -3.17 0.26
CA ASN A 118 -12.14 -1.73 -0.02
C ASN A 118 -10.70 -1.29 -0.33
N HIS A 119 -9.73 -1.77 0.43
CA HIS A 119 -8.33 -1.46 0.21
C HIS A 119 -7.83 -1.92 -1.17
N LYS A 120 -8.25 -3.12 -1.58
CA LYS A 120 -7.95 -3.69 -2.90
C LYS A 120 -8.49 -2.81 -4.02
N ILE A 121 -9.75 -2.39 -3.94
CA ILE A 121 -10.36 -1.51 -4.95
C ILE A 121 -9.54 -0.22 -5.12
N TRP A 122 -9.14 0.42 -4.03
CA TRP A 122 -8.36 1.67 -4.13
C TRP A 122 -6.96 1.45 -4.70
N LYS A 123 -6.31 0.31 -4.41
CA LYS A 123 -5.03 -0.04 -5.03
C LYS A 123 -5.16 -0.26 -6.54
N GLU A 124 -6.19 -0.98 -6.97
CA GLU A 124 -6.47 -1.21 -8.39
C GLU A 124 -6.70 0.11 -9.14
N ILE A 125 -7.44 1.05 -8.54
CA ILE A 125 -7.66 2.37 -9.13
C ILE A 125 -6.35 3.17 -9.23
N ILE A 126 -5.47 3.13 -8.21
CA ILE A 126 -4.15 3.79 -8.29
C ILE A 126 -3.33 3.23 -9.46
N GLU A 127 -3.28 1.91 -9.60
CA GLU A 127 -2.56 1.26 -10.69
C GLU A 127 -3.11 1.66 -12.06
N GLU A 128 -4.44 1.75 -12.19
CA GLU A 128 -5.11 2.20 -13.42
C GLU A 128 -4.81 3.68 -13.73
N GLU A 129 -4.86 4.56 -12.73
CA GLU A 129 -4.54 5.99 -12.88
C GLU A 129 -3.08 6.20 -13.34
N GLU A 130 -2.12 5.47 -12.75
CA GLU A 130 -0.70 5.55 -13.13
C GLU A 130 -0.44 5.00 -14.54
N LYS A 131 -1.10 3.90 -14.91
CA LYS A 131 -1.03 3.36 -16.27
C LYS A 131 -1.59 4.36 -17.29
N CYS A 132 -2.74 4.96 -17.02
CA CYS A 132 -3.35 5.94 -17.92
C CYS A 132 -2.47 7.19 -18.12
N LYS A 133 -1.82 7.67 -17.05
CA LYS A 133 -0.83 8.76 -17.15
C LYS A 133 0.37 8.37 -18.02
N SER A 134 0.85 7.12 -17.92
CA SER A 134 1.98 6.64 -18.72
C SER A 134 1.64 6.50 -20.22
N ASP A 135 0.43 6.03 -20.54
CA ASP A 135 -0.05 5.91 -21.93
C ASP A 135 -0.34 7.28 -22.55
N GLY A 136 -0.88 8.22 -21.76
CA GLY A 136 -1.07 9.63 -22.18
C GLY A 136 0.24 10.34 -22.50
N ASN A 137 1.28 10.13 -21.68
CA ASN A 137 2.62 10.66 -21.97
C ASN A 137 3.21 10.07 -23.27
N LYS A 138 2.97 8.79 -23.56
CA LYS A 138 3.47 8.13 -24.77
C LYS A 138 2.82 8.69 -26.05
N LEU A 139 1.52 8.98 -26.03
CA LEU A 139 0.79 9.61 -27.14
C LEU A 139 1.19 11.07 -27.36
N GLN A 140 1.53 11.80 -26.29
CA GLN A 140 2.01 13.20 -26.41
C GLN A 140 3.43 13.27 -27.02
N VAL A 141 4.29 12.29 -26.71
CA VAL A 141 5.62 12.17 -27.33
C VAL A 141 5.51 11.82 -28.81
N GLU A 142 4.64 10.88 -29.21
CA GLU A 142 4.43 10.52 -30.62
C GLU A 142 3.81 11.65 -31.46
N ASN A 143 2.96 12.50 -30.88
CA ASN A 143 2.40 13.69 -31.55
C ASN A 143 3.37 14.88 -31.64
N SER A 144 4.48 14.87 -30.89
CA SER A 144 5.54 15.90 -30.99
C SER A 144 6.59 15.58 -32.07
N SER A 145 6.60 14.36 -32.59
CA SER A 145 7.49 13.92 -33.68
C SER A 145 6.93 14.25 -35.07
N LEU A 146 6.80 15.55 -35.37
CA LEU A 146 6.76 16.06 -36.75
C LEU A 146 8.19 16.51 -37.12
N PRO A 147 8.77 16.06 -38.25
CA PRO A 147 10.09 16.51 -38.66
C PRO A 147 9.96 17.93 -39.21
N GLN A 148 10.15 18.93 -38.36
CA GLN A 148 10.30 20.30 -38.82
C GLN A 148 11.73 20.44 -39.37
N ALA A 149 11.84 20.26 -40.68
CA ALA A 149 13.00 20.70 -41.44
C ALA A 149 13.11 22.21 -41.29
N ASP A 150 14.22 22.66 -40.70
CA ASP A 150 14.88 23.90 -41.07
C ASP A 150 16.37 23.76 -40.71
N GLU A 151 17.15 23.52 -41.75
CA GLU A 151 18.61 23.48 -41.74
C GLU A 151 19.14 24.90 -41.53
N ILE A 152 19.54 25.22 -40.29
CA ILE A 152 20.21 26.48 -39.98
C ILE A 152 21.65 26.39 -40.50
N GLN A 153 21.93 27.03 -41.64
CA GLN A 153 23.28 27.16 -42.17
C GLN A 153 24.06 28.20 -41.35
N VAL A 154 25.24 27.78 -40.87
CA VAL A 154 26.20 28.62 -40.17
C VAL A 154 26.85 29.56 -41.18
N ILE A 155 26.69 30.87 -41.00
CA ILE A 155 27.43 31.90 -41.72
C ILE A 155 28.71 32.16 -40.93
N GLU A 156 29.86 31.80 -41.49
CA GLU A 156 31.16 32.23 -40.95
C GLU A 156 31.39 33.70 -41.29
N GLU A 157 31.66 34.50 -40.25
CA GLU A 157 31.95 35.92 -40.31
C GLU A 157 33.32 36.14 -40.98
N ALA A 158 33.37 37.04 -41.97
CA ALA A 158 34.61 37.43 -42.64
C ALA A 158 35.33 38.47 -41.77
N ASP A 159 36.50 38.11 -41.25
CA ASP A 159 37.41 39.05 -40.59
C ASP A 159 38.03 39.99 -41.64
N GLU A 160 37.52 41.22 -41.73
CA GLU A 160 38.21 42.36 -42.33
C GLU A 160 38.90 43.17 -41.23
N GLU A 161 40.18 42.90 -40.92
CA GLU A 161 41.02 43.88 -40.22
C GLU A 161 42.45 43.96 -40.79
N GLU A 162 42.64 45.08 -41.50
CA GLU A 162 43.79 45.97 -41.55
C GLU A 162 45.14 45.51 -42.14
N GLU A 163 45.33 46.01 -43.37
CA GLU A 163 46.59 46.41 -43.98
C GLU A 163 47.58 47.01 -42.95
N ARG A 164 48.68 46.31 -42.69
CA ARG A 164 49.90 46.93 -42.18
C ARG A 164 50.94 47.09 -43.29
N GLN A 165 51.02 48.35 -43.71
CA GLN A 165 52.24 49.15 -43.92
C GLN A 165 53.22 48.74 -45.02
N PHE A 166 53.35 49.67 -45.97
CA PHE A 166 54.48 49.86 -46.87
C PHE A 166 55.83 49.81 -46.14
N GLU A 167 56.76 49.03 -46.69
CA GLU A 167 58.18 49.38 -46.83
C GLU A 167 58.61 49.09 -48.28
#